data_AF-A0AAN6C2L5-F1
#
_entry.id   AF-A0AAN6C2L5-F1
#
_cell.length_a   1.000
_cell.length_b   1.000
_cell.length_c   1.000
_cell.angle_alpha   90.00
_cell.angle_beta   90.00
_cell.angle_gamma   90.00
#
_symmetry.space_group_name_H-M   'P 1'
#
loop_
_entity.id
_entity.type
_entity.pdbx_description
1 polymer ?
#
loop_
_entity_poly.entity_id
_entity_poly.type
_entity_poly.pdbx_seq_one_letter_code
_entity_poly.pdbx_strand_id
1 'polypeptide(L)'
;MLTIYKYFIGDLHSASFLISIITRMIFKLGAHISPPISEPYDKGNVNHHMRDLFWVCYSMDKDLCHRIAQPPAINDAHCDLSLPPNYAEMQNSNILSLSQFSPYNPATVPLYPWDTRLSIIKSRIHDDLYSMSALRQSEAEILRRIRYLDEELEVWRLTLPLDHRPTLSFLDKTPVDAHTNTQAIMLRLSYHHCVISIHKARCRMFNPAVGLVGDGHEANLQLLVDASKSILMYLEKALPVVAHECFWIILFYPMTAIFTVFSIALVNTQTNSVHSNLALLRDFTRVIRQIPIRRLTVAEVSHLAFIEDLVAEMSRLMVAAGQKEGY
;
A
#
# COMPACT_ATOMS: atom_id res chain seq x y z
N MET A 1 -5.00 13.98 15.32
CA MET A 1 -5.11 12.92 16.34
C MET A 1 -6.38 12.09 16.19
N LEU A 2 -7.59 12.66 16.27
CA LEU A 2 -8.84 11.87 16.13
C LEU A 2 -8.90 11.05 14.83
N THR A 3 -8.51 11.63 13.69
CA THR A 3 -8.44 10.92 12.40
C THR A 3 -7.48 9.72 12.44
N ILE A 4 -6.32 9.87 13.09
CA ILE A 4 -5.35 8.79 13.27
C ILE A 4 -5.99 7.69 14.10
N TYR A 5 -6.62 8.02 15.23
CA TYR A 5 -7.33 7.05 16.04
C TYR A 5 -8.38 6.27 15.22
N LYS A 6 -9.24 6.97 14.46
CA LYS A 6 -10.24 6.34 13.57
C LYS A 6 -9.62 5.41 12.53
N TYR A 7 -8.51 5.83 11.95
CA TYR A 7 -7.74 5.02 10.99
C TYR A 7 -7.20 3.73 11.62
N PHE A 8 -6.60 3.81 12.81
CA PHE A 8 -6.00 2.66 13.49
C PHE A 8 -7.03 1.66 14.03
N ILE A 9 -8.25 2.09 14.38
CA ILE A 9 -9.35 1.17 14.77
C ILE A 9 -10.13 0.61 13.58
N GLY A 10 -9.73 0.90 12.34
CA GLY A 10 -10.39 0.39 11.13
C GLY A 10 -11.65 1.14 10.69
N ASP A 11 -12.01 2.25 11.35
CA ASP A 11 -13.14 3.10 10.96
C ASP A 11 -12.72 4.10 9.87
N LEU A 12 -12.41 3.53 8.68
CA LEU A 12 -11.83 4.26 7.56
C LEU A 12 -12.79 5.30 6.96
N HIS A 13 -14.10 5.06 7.03
CA HIS A 13 -15.11 6.02 6.57
C HIS A 13 -15.13 7.27 7.46
N SER A 14 -15.12 7.11 8.79
CA SER A 14 -15.01 8.26 9.68
C SER A 14 -13.67 8.97 9.53
N ALA A 15 -12.58 8.23 9.33
CA ALA A 15 -11.26 8.82 9.05
C ALA A 15 -11.28 9.67 7.77
N SER A 16 -11.85 9.17 6.67
CA SER A 16 -11.99 9.90 5.41
C SER A 16 -12.87 11.15 5.53
N PHE A 17 -13.99 11.06 6.26
CA PHE A 17 -14.84 12.20 6.55
C PHE A 17 -14.09 13.30 7.31
N LEU A 18 -13.32 12.92 8.35
CA LEU A 18 -12.52 13.87 9.11
C LEU A 18 -11.39 14.49 8.28
N ILE A 19 -10.73 13.71 7.41
CA ILE A 19 -9.75 14.25 6.46
C ILE A 19 -10.38 15.33 5.58
N SER A 20 -11.60 15.13 5.07
CA SER A 20 -12.28 16.13 4.24
C SER A 20 -12.46 17.48 4.96
N ILE A 21 -12.74 17.45 6.27
CA ILE A 21 -12.83 18.67 7.09
C ILE A 21 -11.45 19.28 7.32
N ILE A 22 -10.46 18.46 7.70
CA ILE A 22 -9.09 18.89 7.98
C ILE A 22 -8.45 19.51 6.75
N THR A 23 -8.70 18.98 5.55
CA THR A 23 -8.22 19.52 4.28
C THR A 23 -8.60 20.99 4.12
N ARG A 24 -9.84 21.37 4.44
CA ARG A 24 -10.25 22.79 4.38
C ARG A 24 -9.48 23.65 5.38
N MET A 25 -9.14 23.11 6.55
CA MET A 25 -8.33 23.80 7.55
C MET A 25 -6.87 23.96 7.10
N ILE A 26 -6.28 22.90 6.53
CA ILE A 26 -4.92 22.91 5.96
C ILE A 26 -4.77 24.01 4.91
N PHE A 27 -5.76 24.14 4.02
CA PHE A 27 -5.75 25.20 3.01
C PHE A 27 -5.94 26.58 3.64
N LYS A 28 -6.91 26.73 4.54
CA LYS A 28 -7.18 28.00 5.23
C LYS A 28 -5.97 28.52 6.03
N LEU A 29 -5.21 27.63 6.62
CA LEU A 29 -4.04 27.94 7.46
C LEU A 29 -2.73 28.02 6.67
N GLY A 30 -2.74 27.78 5.36
CA GLY A 30 -1.52 27.83 4.54
C GLY A 30 -0.54 26.67 4.76
N ALA A 31 -0.94 25.61 5.48
CA ALA A 31 -0.07 24.48 5.84
C ALA A 31 0.47 23.69 4.62
N HIS A 32 -0.24 23.78 3.49
CA HIS A 32 0.13 23.18 2.21
C HIS A 32 1.31 23.88 1.50
N ILE A 33 1.75 25.04 2.00
CA ILE A 33 2.88 25.81 1.46
C ILE A 33 4.11 25.54 2.32
N SER A 34 5.28 25.32 1.71
CA SER A 34 6.50 25.11 2.49
C SER A 34 6.94 26.39 3.19
N PRO A 35 7.35 26.33 4.48
CA PRO A 35 7.99 27.46 5.14
C PRO A 35 9.37 27.76 4.52
N PRO A 36 9.89 28.99 4.68
CA PRO A 36 11.24 29.34 4.26
C PRO A 36 12.30 28.47 4.94
N ILE A 37 13.33 28.06 4.17
CA ILE A 37 14.42 27.16 4.64
C ILE A 37 15.50 27.94 5.42
N SER A 38 15.22 29.17 5.85
CA SER A 38 16.21 30.04 6.48
C SER A 38 16.60 29.62 7.90
N GLU A 39 15.79 28.79 8.55
CA GLU A 39 15.96 28.38 9.94
C GLU A 39 16.02 26.85 10.06
N PRO A 40 16.74 26.31 11.06
CA PRO A 40 16.74 24.88 11.34
C PRO A 40 15.32 24.40 11.68
N TYR A 41 15.02 23.15 11.33
CA TYR A 41 13.70 22.59 11.58
C TYR A 41 13.43 22.46 13.09
N ASP A 42 12.31 23.03 13.52
CA ASP A 42 11.87 23.02 14.91
C ASP A 42 10.35 22.94 14.95
N LYS A 43 9.80 21.87 15.53
CA LYS A 43 8.35 21.66 15.67
C LYS A 43 7.70 22.58 16.70
N GLY A 44 8.48 23.28 17.53
CA GLY A 44 8.00 24.39 18.34
C GLY A 44 7.60 25.61 17.51
N ASN A 45 8.20 25.79 16.32
CA ASN A 45 7.79 26.81 15.36
C ASN A 45 6.44 26.42 14.72
N VAL A 46 5.48 27.34 14.80
CA VAL A 46 4.11 27.12 14.30
C VAL A 46 4.10 26.76 12.82
N ASN A 47 4.98 27.35 11.98
CA ASN A 47 4.99 27.09 10.55
C ASN A 47 5.51 25.67 10.22
N HIS A 48 6.56 25.21 10.91
CA HIS A 48 7.05 23.84 10.79
C HIS A 48 6.00 22.84 11.29
N HIS A 49 5.34 23.13 12.42
CA HIS A 49 4.28 22.28 12.92
C HIS A 49 3.10 22.18 11.95
N MET A 50 2.67 23.29 11.35
CA MET A 50 1.64 23.28 10.31
C MET A 50 2.06 22.44 9.10
N ARG A 51 3.32 22.55 8.68
CA ARG A 51 3.87 21.75 7.58
C ARG A 51 3.88 20.26 7.90
N ASP A 52 4.21 19.88 9.14
CA ASP A 52 4.12 18.49 9.60
C ASP A 52 2.68 17.96 9.52
N LEU A 53 1.71 18.75 10.00
CA LEU A 53 0.30 18.39 9.94
C LEU A 53 -0.17 18.19 8.50
N PHE A 54 0.28 19.05 7.57
CA PHE A 54 0.03 18.86 6.15
C PHE A 54 0.54 17.51 5.66
N TRP A 55 1.81 17.17 5.90
CA TRP A 55 2.38 15.91 5.41
C TRP A 55 1.71 14.67 6.00
N VAL A 56 1.38 14.69 7.30
CA VAL A 56 0.62 13.60 7.94
C VAL A 56 -0.74 13.45 7.28
N CYS A 57 -1.49 14.53 7.10
CA CYS A 57 -2.82 14.46 6.51
C CYS A 57 -2.78 14.10 5.02
N TYR A 58 -1.81 14.62 4.28
CA TYR A 58 -1.56 14.28 2.88
C TYR A 58 -1.32 12.78 2.75
N SER A 59 -0.36 12.21 3.49
CA SER A 59 -0.07 10.78 3.44
C SER A 59 -1.28 9.93 3.82
N MET A 60 -2.04 10.32 4.85
CA MET A 60 -3.26 9.63 5.24
C MET A 60 -4.34 9.69 4.16
N ASP A 61 -4.57 10.83 3.55
CA ASP A 61 -5.56 11.01 2.47
C ASP A 61 -5.23 10.12 1.26
N LYS A 62 -3.97 10.14 0.80
CA LYS A 62 -3.53 9.31 -0.32
C LYS A 62 -3.61 7.83 -0.01
N ASP A 63 -3.30 7.43 1.22
CA ASP A 63 -3.43 6.04 1.64
C ASP A 63 -4.89 5.60 1.77
N LEU A 64 -5.76 6.42 2.37
CA LEU A 64 -7.20 6.17 2.49
C LEU A 64 -7.86 6.02 1.13
N CYS A 65 -7.54 6.89 0.18
CA CYS A 65 -8.04 6.82 -1.21
C CYS A 65 -7.94 5.40 -1.80
N HIS A 66 -6.80 4.74 -1.61
CA HIS A 66 -6.57 3.37 -2.09
C HIS A 66 -7.33 2.32 -1.27
N ARG A 67 -7.50 2.56 0.04
CA ARG A 67 -8.17 1.60 0.94
C ARG A 67 -9.67 1.54 0.77
N ILE A 68 -10.32 2.70 0.58
CA ILE A 68 -11.77 2.80 0.46
C ILE A 68 -12.24 2.97 -1.00
N ALA A 69 -11.30 3.02 -1.95
CA ALA A 69 -11.55 3.23 -3.37
C ALA A 69 -12.39 4.51 -3.66
N GLN A 70 -12.08 5.59 -2.95
CA GLN A 70 -12.69 6.91 -3.14
C GLN A 70 -11.63 7.94 -3.54
N PRO A 71 -12.01 9.01 -4.28
CA PRO A 71 -11.06 10.07 -4.64
C PRO A 71 -10.42 10.72 -3.40
N PRO A 72 -9.14 11.15 -3.49
CA PRO A 72 -8.49 11.87 -2.42
C PRO A 72 -9.13 13.26 -2.22
N ALA A 73 -9.17 13.74 -0.99
CA ALA A 73 -9.68 15.07 -0.66
C ALA A 73 -8.68 16.19 -1.01
N ILE A 74 -7.37 15.91 -0.92
CA ILE A 74 -6.31 16.86 -1.20
C ILE A 74 -5.90 16.72 -2.67
N ASN A 75 -6.02 17.80 -3.43
CA ASN A 75 -5.54 17.87 -4.81
C ASN A 75 -4.11 18.41 -4.86
N ASP A 76 -3.21 17.65 -5.50
CA ASP A 76 -1.78 17.95 -5.60
C ASP A 76 -1.51 19.26 -6.34
N ALA A 77 -2.36 19.64 -7.30
CA ALA A 77 -2.23 20.88 -8.06
C ALA A 77 -2.35 22.15 -7.20
N HIS A 78 -2.81 22.02 -5.96
CA HIS A 78 -2.96 23.13 -5.02
C HIS A 78 -1.99 23.03 -3.84
N CYS A 79 -0.99 22.14 -3.89
CA CYS A 79 -0.07 21.90 -2.78
C CYS A 79 1.38 22.11 -3.21
N ASP A 80 2.18 22.68 -2.31
CA ASP A 80 3.63 22.60 -2.43
C ASP A 80 4.08 21.23 -1.90
N LEU A 81 4.53 20.36 -2.80
CA LEU A 81 5.02 19.01 -2.47
C LEU A 81 6.55 18.95 -2.35
N SER A 82 7.23 20.09 -2.25
CA SER A 82 8.66 20.15 -1.93
C SER A 82 8.94 19.41 -0.63
N LEU A 83 9.76 18.36 -0.73
CA LEU A 83 10.18 17.57 0.42
C LEU A 83 11.10 18.39 1.33
N PRO A 84 11.12 18.12 2.64
CA PRO A 84 12.10 18.73 3.53
C PRO A 84 13.54 18.45 3.07
N PRO A 85 14.50 19.36 3.35
CA PRO A 85 15.91 19.12 3.06
C PRO A 85 16.39 17.80 3.68
N ASN A 86 17.16 17.02 2.91
CA ASN A 86 17.72 15.72 3.33
C ASN A 86 16.69 14.68 3.79
N TYR A 87 15.40 14.84 3.42
CA TYR A 87 14.33 13.95 3.88
C TYR A 87 14.58 12.47 3.57
N ALA A 88 15.08 12.15 2.37
CA ALA A 88 15.38 10.78 1.96
C ALA A 88 16.41 10.11 2.89
N GLU A 89 17.49 10.83 3.21
CA GLU A 89 18.54 10.35 4.11
C GLU A 89 18.01 10.17 5.53
N MET A 90 17.29 11.16 6.05
CA MET A 90 16.68 11.08 7.39
C MET A 90 15.70 9.92 7.51
N GLN A 91 14.83 9.73 6.51
CA GLN A 91 13.87 8.63 6.48
C GLN A 91 14.59 7.28 6.42
N ASN A 92 15.63 7.16 5.59
CA ASN A 92 16.45 5.95 5.49
C ASN A 92 17.14 5.60 6.81
N SER A 93 17.72 6.58 7.50
CA SER A 93 18.30 6.39 8.84
C SER A 93 17.25 6.01 9.87
N ASN A 94 16.03 6.54 9.77
CA ASN A 94 14.93 6.21 10.67
C ASN A 94 14.44 4.76 10.50
N ILE A 95 14.31 4.28 9.26
CA ILE A 95 13.92 2.88 9.01
C ILE A 95 15.01 1.87 9.37
N LEU A 96 16.29 2.28 9.32
CA LEU A 96 17.45 1.46 9.71
C LEU A 96 17.65 1.37 11.23
N SER A 97 17.03 2.26 12.03
CA SER A 97 17.22 2.23 13.47
C SER A 97 16.66 0.93 14.06
N LEU A 98 17.57 0.06 14.51
CA LEU A 98 17.26 -1.19 15.23
C LEU A 98 16.73 -0.94 16.66
N SER A 99 16.73 0.32 17.10
CA SER A 99 16.21 0.71 18.41
C SER A 99 14.90 1.47 18.24
N GLN A 100 14.03 1.42 19.26
CA GLN A 100 12.82 2.26 19.34
C GLN A 100 13.14 3.77 19.33
N PHE A 101 14.43 4.15 19.37
CA PHE A 101 14.89 5.52 19.35
C PHE A 101 15.42 5.87 17.96
N SER A 102 14.79 6.86 17.34
CA SER A 102 15.34 7.50 16.14
C SER A 102 16.70 8.12 16.50
N PRO A 103 17.71 8.10 15.61
CA PRO A 103 18.96 8.85 15.84
C PRO A 103 18.72 10.36 15.90
N TYR A 104 17.52 10.81 15.54
CA TYR A 104 17.11 12.19 15.55
C TYR A 104 16.25 12.54 16.76
N ASN A 105 16.39 13.77 17.24
CA ASN A 105 15.42 14.35 18.16
C ASN A 105 14.09 14.57 17.41
N PRO A 106 12.98 13.93 17.80
CA PRO A 106 11.70 14.04 17.09
C PRO A 106 11.13 15.45 17.05
N ALA A 107 11.59 16.36 17.94
CA ALA A 107 11.20 17.77 17.95
C ALA A 107 11.87 18.59 16.84
N THR A 108 12.98 18.11 16.26
CA THR A 108 13.81 18.90 15.34
C THR A 108 13.95 18.28 13.95
N VAL A 109 13.16 17.26 13.62
CA VAL A 109 13.19 16.62 12.29
C VAL A 109 11.79 16.37 11.70
N PRO A 110 11.63 16.56 10.38
CA PRO A 110 10.38 16.36 9.66
C PRO A 110 10.21 14.88 9.24
N LEU A 111 10.06 13.99 10.23
CA LEU A 111 9.78 12.57 10.02
C LEU A 111 8.32 12.24 10.31
N TYR A 112 7.76 11.32 9.52
CA TYR A 112 6.33 11.00 9.50
C TYR A 112 6.09 9.49 9.60
N PRO A 113 4.86 9.04 9.96
CA PRO A 113 4.53 7.62 10.01
C PRO A 113 4.58 6.89 8.65
N TRP A 114 4.41 7.64 7.56
CA TRP A 114 4.51 7.16 6.18
C TRP A 114 5.69 7.83 5.46
N ASP A 115 6.26 7.16 4.47
CA ASP A 115 7.18 7.81 3.53
C ASP A 115 6.37 8.72 2.60
N THR A 116 6.62 10.04 2.68
CA THR A 116 5.90 11.02 1.87
C THR A 116 6.20 10.87 0.39
N ARG A 117 7.40 10.39 0.02
CA ARG A 117 7.77 10.10 -1.38
C ARG A 117 6.87 9.02 -1.97
N LEU A 118 6.67 7.93 -1.23
CA LEU A 118 5.76 6.86 -1.65
C LEU A 118 4.29 7.33 -1.64
N SER A 119 3.93 8.25 -0.74
CA SER A 119 2.59 8.84 -0.71
C SER A 119 2.31 9.69 -1.96
N ILE A 120 3.31 10.40 -2.48
CA ILE A 120 3.23 11.12 -3.76
C ILE A 120 3.05 10.14 -4.92
N ILE A 121 3.82 9.05 -4.95
CA ILE A 121 3.66 8.00 -5.98
C ILE A 121 2.24 7.39 -5.93
N LYS A 122 1.71 7.11 -4.73
CA LYS A 122 0.31 6.66 -4.57
C LYS A 122 -0.68 7.66 -5.17
N SER A 123 -0.51 8.96 -4.90
CA SER A 123 -1.34 10.01 -5.49
C SER A 123 -1.34 9.93 -7.02
N ARG A 124 -0.15 9.82 -7.62
CA ARG A 124 0.01 9.68 -9.08
C ARG A 124 -0.61 8.41 -9.63
N ILE A 125 -0.44 7.27 -8.95
CA ILE A 125 -1.10 6.01 -9.34
C ILE A 125 -2.62 6.23 -9.45
N HIS A 126 -3.24 6.85 -8.45
CA HIS A 126 -4.66 7.14 -8.49
C HIS A 126 -5.01 8.06 -9.67
N ASP A 127 -4.34 9.20 -9.80
CA ASP A 127 -4.69 10.20 -10.80
C ASP A 127 -4.45 9.71 -12.24
N ASP A 128 -3.38 8.94 -12.46
CA ASP A 128 -3.00 8.47 -13.77
C ASP A 128 -3.73 7.22 -14.24
N LEU A 129 -4.17 6.36 -13.31
CA LEU A 129 -4.74 5.04 -13.64
C LEU A 129 -6.16 4.80 -13.12
N TYR A 130 -6.63 5.56 -12.13
CA TYR A 130 -7.91 5.31 -11.43
C TYR A 130 -8.89 6.50 -11.46
N SER A 131 -8.42 7.70 -11.79
CA SER A 131 -9.30 8.87 -11.94
C SER A 131 -10.30 8.72 -13.09
N MET A 132 -11.41 9.46 -13.04
CA MET A 132 -12.38 9.50 -14.13
C MET A 132 -11.77 9.94 -15.47
N SER A 133 -10.77 10.81 -15.44
CA SER A 133 -9.99 11.21 -16.62
C SER A 133 -9.12 10.08 -17.15
N ALA A 134 -8.50 9.30 -16.27
CA ALA A 134 -7.69 8.14 -16.63
C ALA A 134 -8.54 7.05 -17.31
N LEU A 135 -9.73 6.77 -16.76
CA LEU A 135 -10.65 5.75 -17.30
C LEU A 135 -11.15 6.04 -18.73
N ARG A 136 -10.97 7.27 -19.22
CA ARG A 136 -11.34 7.68 -20.59
C ARG A 136 -10.16 7.68 -21.57
N GLN A 137 -8.95 7.36 -21.10
CA GLN A 137 -7.76 7.33 -21.95
C GLN A 137 -7.74 6.07 -22.81
N SER A 138 -6.96 6.12 -23.90
CA SER A 138 -6.72 4.96 -24.75
C SER A 138 -5.82 3.92 -24.07
N GLU A 139 -5.85 2.68 -24.55
CA GLU A 139 -4.95 1.61 -24.10
C GLU A 139 -3.47 2.02 -24.12
N ALA A 140 -3.03 2.60 -25.24
CA ALA A 140 -1.66 3.02 -25.44
C ALA A 140 -1.23 4.06 -24.39
N GLU A 141 -2.13 4.96 -24.02
CA GLU A 141 -1.89 5.98 -23.01
C GLU A 141 -1.83 5.39 -21.60
N ILE A 142 -2.72 4.44 -21.27
CA ILE A 142 -2.64 3.72 -19.99
C ILE A 142 -1.34 2.92 -19.87
N LEU A 143 -0.96 2.17 -20.91
CA LEU A 143 0.30 1.43 -20.95
C LEU A 143 1.51 2.37 -20.85
N ARG A 144 1.43 3.56 -21.44
CA ARG A 144 2.44 4.60 -21.30
C ARG A 144 2.56 5.04 -19.84
N ARG A 145 1.45 5.38 -19.19
CA ARG A 145 1.41 5.80 -17.76
C ARG A 145 1.92 4.72 -16.82
N ILE A 146 1.58 3.45 -17.05
CA ILE A 146 2.12 2.31 -16.30
C ILE A 146 3.66 2.32 -16.32
N ARG A 147 4.28 2.47 -17.50
CA ARG A 147 5.76 2.50 -17.59
C ARG A 147 6.38 3.66 -16.82
N TYR A 148 5.77 4.85 -16.85
CA TYR A 148 6.26 5.99 -16.09
C TYR A 148 6.15 5.76 -14.58
N LEU A 149 5.05 5.17 -14.12
CA LEU A 149 4.85 4.85 -12.70
C LEU A 149 5.79 3.73 -12.22
N ASP A 150 6.07 2.73 -13.07
CA ASP A 150 7.07 1.69 -12.78
C ASP A 150 8.47 2.30 -12.62
N GLU A 151 8.86 3.21 -13.52
CA GLU A 151 10.14 3.92 -13.43
C GLU A 151 10.23 4.79 -12.17
N GLU A 152 9.17 5.54 -11.85
CA GLU A 152 9.14 6.38 -10.66
C GLU A 152 9.22 5.55 -9.37
N LEU A 153 8.50 4.43 -9.31
CA LEU A 153 8.55 3.50 -8.20
C LEU A 153 9.93 2.85 -8.06
N GLU A 154 10.57 2.51 -9.19
CA GLU A 154 11.93 1.96 -9.21
C GLU A 154 12.97 2.97 -8.73
N VAL A 155 12.90 4.22 -9.19
CA VAL A 155 13.76 5.32 -8.72
C VAL A 155 13.63 5.48 -7.22
N TRP A 156 12.41 5.53 -6.69
CA TRP A 156 12.19 5.58 -5.24
C TRP A 156 12.76 4.35 -4.53
N ARG A 157 12.53 3.15 -5.04
CA ARG A 157 13.01 1.88 -4.46
C ARG A 157 14.54 1.85 -4.36
N LEU A 158 15.24 2.37 -5.38
CA LEU A 158 16.70 2.44 -5.40
C LEU A 158 17.28 3.44 -4.39
N THR A 159 16.49 4.41 -3.92
CA THR A 159 16.92 5.30 -2.81
C THR A 159 16.99 4.59 -1.46
N LEU A 160 16.38 3.40 -1.32
CA LEU A 160 16.31 2.69 -0.04
C LEU A 160 17.59 1.89 0.23
N PRO A 161 18.00 1.75 1.51
CA PRO A 161 19.10 0.89 1.93
C PRO A 161 18.88 -0.57 1.51
N LEU A 162 19.94 -1.29 1.13
CA LEU A 162 19.86 -2.65 0.59
C LEU A 162 19.06 -3.61 1.49
N ASP A 163 19.28 -3.57 2.80
CA ASP A 163 18.64 -4.50 3.75
C ASP A 163 17.12 -4.30 3.89
N HIS A 164 16.62 -3.11 3.54
CA HIS A 164 15.21 -2.71 3.65
C HIS A 164 14.54 -2.52 2.30
N ARG A 165 15.32 -2.50 1.22
CA ARG A 165 14.86 -2.38 -0.16
C ARG A 165 13.94 -3.56 -0.52
N PRO A 166 12.70 -3.32 -0.96
CA PRO A 166 11.86 -4.37 -1.52
C PRO A 166 12.48 -4.97 -2.78
N THR A 167 12.25 -6.25 -3.01
CA THR A 167 12.57 -6.95 -4.26
C THR A 167 11.29 -7.21 -5.06
N LEU A 168 11.38 -7.30 -6.39
CA LEU A 168 10.21 -7.56 -7.24
C LEU A 168 9.61 -8.95 -6.98
N SER A 169 10.48 -9.96 -6.86
CA SER A 169 10.16 -11.27 -6.33
C SER A 169 10.81 -11.41 -4.95
N PHE A 170 10.05 -11.87 -3.97
CA PHE A 170 10.57 -12.10 -2.62
C PHE A 170 11.68 -13.16 -2.65
N LEU A 171 12.78 -12.87 -1.97
CA LEU A 171 13.87 -13.82 -1.75
C LEU A 171 13.78 -14.36 -0.32
N ASP A 172 13.93 -15.67 -0.13
CA ASP A 172 13.89 -16.30 1.20
C ASP A 172 14.89 -15.71 2.20
N LYS A 173 15.96 -15.08 1.69
CA LYS A 173 17.00 -14.39 2.46
C LYS A 173 16.60 -12.99 2.94
N THR A 174 15.37 -12.54 2.72
CA THR A 174 14.91 -11.21 3.17
C THR A 174 14.99 -11.12 4.69
N PRO A 175 15.80 -10.21 5.26
CA PRO A 175 15.95 -10.09 6.71
C PRO A 175 14.67 -9.49 7.30
N VAL A 176 14.09 -10.21 8.24
CA VAL A 176 13.12 -9.73 9.22
C VAL A 176 13.60 -10.30 10.54
N ASP A 177 14.04 -9.42 11.43
CA ASP A 177 14.50 -9.77 12.76
C ASP A 177 13.54 -9.23 13.83
N ALA A 178 13.79 -9.60 15.09
CA ALA A 178 12.98 -9.17 16.23
C ALA A 178 12.92 -7.64 16.42
N HIS A 179 13.83 -6.89 15.79
CA HIS A 179 14.01 -5.45 15.97
C HIS A 179 13.58 -4.64 14.74
N THR A 180 13.01 -5.31 13.73
CA THR A 180 12.63 -4.66 12.48
C THR A 180 11.56 -3.60 12.73
N ASN A 181 11.86 -2.37 12.31
CA ASN A 181 10.97 -1.23 12.50
C ASN A 181 9.62 -1.44 11.78
N THR A 182 8.50 -1.21 12.48
CA THR A 182 7.15 -1.32 11.89
C THR A 182 6.99 -0.44 10.64
N GLN A 183 7.61 0.75 10.59
CA GLN A 183 7.60 1.57 9.37
C GLN A 183 8.27 0.87 8.19
N ALA A 184 9.37 0.15 8.41
CA ALA A 184 10.04 -0.60 7.35
C ALA A 184 9.17 -1.76 6.85
N ILE A 185 8.43 -2.41 7.75
CA ILE A 185 7.45 -3.44 7.42
C ILE A 185 6.34 -2.86 6.54
N MET A 186 5.75 -1.73 6.97
CA MET A 186 4.69 -1.06 6.23
C MET A 186 5.15 -0.55 4.87
N LEU A 187 6.39 -0.05 4.78
CA LEU A 187 6.98 0.43 3.54
C LEU A 187 7.09 -0.69 2.50
N ARG A 188 7.56 -1.88 2.90
CA ARG A 188 7.66 -3.05 2.02
C ARG A 188 6.29 -3.55 1.55
N LEU A 189 5.32 -3.67 2.47
CA LEU A 189 3.95 -4.03 2.11
C LEU A 189 3.32 -3.01 1.16
N SER A 190 3.55 -1.72 1.43
CA SER A 190 3.07 -0.63 0.59
C SER A 190 3.71 -0.61 -0.79
N TYR A 191 4.97 -1.02 -0.95
CA TYR A 191 5.60 -1.15 -2.26
C TYR A 191 4.88 -2.21 -3.12
N HIS A 192 4.69 -3.42 -2.59
CA HIS A 192 3.99 -4.47 -3.34
C HIS A 192 2.54 -4.11 -3.63
N HIS A 193 1.88 -3.37 -2.73
CA HIS A 193 0.58 -2.78 -3.01
C HIS A 193 0.61 -1.80 -4.19
N CYS A 194 1.62 -0.93 -4.29
CA CYS A 194 1.79 -0.03 -5.44
C CYS A 194 1.98 -0.83 -6.74
N VAL A 195 2.84 -1.87 -6.74
CA VAL A 195 3.01 -2.78 -7.90
C VAL A 195 1.67 -3.38 -8.30
N ILE A 196 0.93 -3.95 -7.34
CA ILE A 196 -0.41 -4.50 -7.61
C ILE A 196 -1.35 -3.45 -8.19
N SER A 197 -1.35 -2.23 -7.63
CA SER A 197 -2.21 -1.14 -8.08
C SER A 197 -1.87 -0.67 -9.49
N ILE A 198 -0.59 -0.57 -9.86
CA ILE A 198 -0.16 -0.18 -11.20
C ILE A 198 -0.62 -1.23 -12.22
N HIS A 199 -0.31 -2.51 -11.97
CA HIS A 199 -0.56 -3.59 -12.94
C HIS A 199 -2.02 -4.06 -12.99
N LYS A 200 -2.81 -3.84 -11.94
CA LYS A 200 -4.26 -4.07 -11.96
C LYS A 200 -4.98 -3.16 -12.93
N ALA A 201 -4.49 -1.95 -13.16
CA ALA A 201 -5.10 -1.03 -14.12
C ALA A 201 -5.13 -1.65 -15.54
N ARG A 202 -4.07 -2.39 -15.90
CA ARG A 202 -4.00 -3.11 -17.18
C ARG A 202 -5.02 -4.23 -17.31
N CYS A 203 -5.41 -4.88 -16.21
CA CYS A 203 -6.40 -5.96 -16.25
C CYS A 203 -7.79 -5.47 -16.69
N ARG A 204 -8.11 -4.17 -16.52
CA ARG A 204 -9.38 -3.59 -17.01
C ARG A 204 -9.47 -3.55 -18.53
N MET A 205 -8.31 -3.52 -19.19
CA MET A 205 -8.20 -3.54 -20.64
C MET A 205 -8.40 -4.94 -21.22
N PHE A 206 -8.40 -5.98 -20.37
CA PHE A 206 -8.50 -7.35 -20.82
C PHE A 206 -9.89 -7.61 -21.43
N ASN A 207 -9.92 -7.95 -22.71
CA ASN A 207 -11.11 -8.41 -23.40
C ASN A 207 -10.99 -9.91 -23.70
N PRO A 208 -11.72 -10.79 -22.97
CA PRO A 208 -11.67 -12.23 -23.19
C PRO A 208 -12.13 -12.64 -24.60
N ALA A 209 -12.96 -11.83 -25.26
CA ALA A 209 -13.54 -12.13 -26.56
C ALA A 209 -12.58 -11.89 -27.73
N VAL A 210 -11.57 -11.04 -27.55
CA VAL A 210 -10.54 -10.78 -28.54
C VAL A 210 -9.34 -11.60 -28.11
N GLY A 211 -9.34 -12.88 -28.48
CA GLY A 211 -8.26 -13.82 -28.18
C GLY A 211 -6.91 -13.28 -28.64
N LEU A 212 -6.23 -12.55 -27.76
CA LEU A 212 -4.89 -12.04 -27.93
C LEU A 212 -4.10 -12.47 -26.70
N VAL A 213 -3.67 -13.73 -26.77
CA VAL A 213 -2.55 -14.24 -25.99
C VAL A 213 -1.29 -13.54 -26.51
N GLY A 214 -1.11 -12.28 -26.11
CA GLY A 214 0.16 -11.59 -26.21
C GLY A 214 0.96 -11.83 -24.94
N ASP A 215 2.26 -12.14 -25.09
CA ASP A 215 3.24 -12.37 -24.02
C ASP A 215 3.13 -11.34 -22.87
N GLY A 216 2.80 -10.08 -23.19
CA GLY A 216 2.64 -9.02 -22.22
C GLY A 216 1.49 -9.17 -21.21
N HIS A 217 0.41 -9.88 -21.52
CA HIS A 217 -0.69 -10.10 -20.57
C HIS A 217 -0.32 -11.16 -19.53
N GLU A 218 0.23 -12.30 -19.97
CA GLU A 218 0.68 -13.35 -19.07
C GLU A 218 1.78 -12.83 -18.13
N ALA A 219 2.76 -12.08 -18.65
CA ALA A 219 3.78 -11.43 -17.82
C ALA A 219 3.18 -10.48 -16.76
N ASN A 220 2.12 -9.74 -17.10
CA ASN A 220 1.43 -8.86 -16.15
C ASN A 220 0.69 -9.66 -15.06
N LEU A 221 0.05 -10.78 -15.42
CA LEU A 221 -0.62 -11.66 -14.45
C LEU A 221 0.40 -12.30 -13.50
N GLN A 222 1.53 -12.79 -14.03
CA GLN A 222 2.62 -13.34 -13.22
C GLN A 222 3.16 -12.29 -12.25
N LEU A 223 3.39 -11.06 -12.70
CA LEU A 223 3.85 -9.97 -11.83
C LEU A 223 2.89 -9.67 -10.67
N LEU A 224 1.57 -9.68 -10.93
CA LEU A 224 0.57 -9.51 -9.89
C LEU A 224 0.55 -10.68 -8.89
N VAL A 225 0.71 -11.91 -9.37
CA VAL A 225 0.82 -13.10 -8.53
C VAL A 225 2.10 -13.04 -7.67
N ASP A 226 3.24 -12.65 -8.25
CA ASP A 226 4.51 -12.57 -7.53
C ASP A 226 4.52 -11.44 -6.50
N ALA A 227 3.90 -10.29 -6.79
CA ALA A 227 3.69 -9.25 -5.80
C ALA A 227 2.77 -9.73 -4.65
N SER A 228 1.73 -10.50 -4.97
CA SER A 228 0.82 -11.09 -3.97
C SER A 228 1.54 -12.12 -3.09
N LYS A 229 2.33 -13.02 -3.68
CA LYS A 229 3.20 -13.96 -2.96
C LYS A 229 4.20 -13.23 -2.06
N SER A 230 4.75 -12.11 -2.52
CA SER A 230 5.71 -11.32 -1.74
C SER A 230 5.07 -10.68 -0.50
N ILE A 231 3.82 -10.21 -0.60
CA ILE A 231 3.03 -9.76 0.55
C ILE A 231 2.84 -10.91 1.54
N LEU A 232 2.44 -12.09 1.08
CA LEU A 232 2.23 -13.27 1.93
C LEU A 232 3.50 -13.63 2.72
N MET A 233 4.60 -13.88 2.02
CA MET A 233 5.85 -14.35 2.62
C MET A 233 6.45 -13.32 3.57
N TYR A 234 6.36 -12.04 3.21
CA TYR A 234 6.86 -10.98 4.08
C TYR A 234 6.00 -10.82 5.33
N LEU A 235 4.67 -10.88 5.18
CA LEU A 235 3.76 -10.82 6.32
C LEU A 235 4.00 -11.98 7.28
N GLU A 236 4.14 -13.21 6.79
CA GLU A 236 4.44 -14.39 7.62
C GLU A 236 5.66 -14.17 8.53
N LYS A 237 6.74 -13.60 7.99
CA LYS A 237 7.94 -13.28 8.78
C LYS A 237 7.76 -12.08 9.72
N ALA A 238 6.95 -11.10 9.33
CA ALA A 238 6.77 -9.84 10.06
C ALA A 238 5.74 -9.92 11.20
N LEU A 239 4.76 -10.83 11.12
CA LEU A 239 3.68 -10.97 12.11
C LEU A 239 4.16 -11.01 13.57
N PRO A 240 5.25 -11.71 13.95
CA PRO A 240 5.70 -11.76 15.34
C PRO A 240 6.18 -10.41 15.91
N VAL A 241 6.62 -9.48 15.05
CA VAL A 241 7.30 -8.23 15.45
C VAL A 241 6.48 -6.98 15.18
N VAL A 242 5.42 -7.10 14.38
CA VAL A 242 4.48 -6.03 14.08
C VAL A 242 3.81 -5.51 15.36
N ALA A 243 3.68 -4.18 15.46
CA ALA A 243 2.88 -3.53 16.49
C ALA A 243 1.41 -3.93 16.38
N HIS A 244 0.83 -4.41 17.50
CA HIS A 244 -0.55 -4.91 17.54
C HIS A 244 -1.60 -3.86 17.17
N GLU A 245 -1.33 -2.60 17.47
CA GLU A 245 -2.18 -1.45 17.14
C GLU A 245 -2.37 -1.29 15.63
N CYS A 246 -1.47 -1.86 14.81
CA CYS A 246 -1.51 -1.77 13.35
C CYS A 246 -2.39 -2.82 12.69
N PHE A 247 -3.15 -3.63 13.44
CA PHE A 247 -3.95 -4.76 12.93
C PHE A 247 -4.75 -4.40 11.66
N TRP A 248 -5.65 -3.42 11.75
CA TRP A 248 -6.51 -3.00 10.63
C TRP A 248 -5.74 -2.46 9.44
N ILE A 249 -4.61 -1.81 9.71
CA ILE A 249 -3.78 -1.21 8.67
C ILE A 249 -3.07 -2.30 7.89
N ILE A 250 -2.58 -3.32 8.58
CA ILE A 250 -1.84 -4.44 8.00
C ILE A 250 -2.76 -5.37 7.24
N LEU A 251 -3.94 -5.65 7.77
CA LEU A 251 -4.91 -6.57 7.18
C LEU A 251 -5.34 -6.20 5.76
N PHE A 252 -5.29 -4.90 5.44
CA PHE A 252 -5.54 -4.40 4.08
C PHE A 252 -4.64 -5.02 3.00
N TYR A 253 -3.35 -5.25 3.31
CA TYR A 253 -2.38 -5.76 2.33
C TYR A 253 -2.65 -7.21 1.91
N PRO A 254 -2.80 -8.20 2.83
CA PRO A 254 -3.14 -9.56 2.45
C PRO A 254 -4.53 -9.62 1.81
N MET A 255 -5.52 -8.82 2.24
CA MET A 255 -6.82 -8.77 1.57
C MET A 255 -6.69 -8.30 0.11
N THR A 256 -5.91 -7.26 -0.15
CA THR A 256 -5.65 -6.79 -1.52
C THR A 256 -4.99 -7.88 -2.37
N ALA A 257 -4.04 -8.62 -1.81
CA ALA A 257 -3.37 -9.73 -2.49
C ALA A 257 -4.32 -10.90 -2.78
N ILE A 258 -5.12 -11.33 -1.80
CA ILE A 258 -6.15 -12.37 -1.93
C ILE A 258 -7.12 -12.03 -3.08
N PHE A 259 -7.68 -10.81 -3.07
CA PHE A 259 -8.60 -10.38 -4.13
C PHE A 259 -7.92 -10.32 -5.49
N THR A 260 -6.63 -9.96 -5.54
CA THR A 260 -5.86 -9.94 -6.78
C THR A 260 -5.68 -11.34 -7.34
N VAL A 261 -5.21 -12.29 -6.53
CA VAL A 261 -5.04 -13.70 -6.91
C VAL A 261 -6.35 -14.33 -7.37
N PHE A 262 -7.43 -14.08 -6.65
CA PHE A 262 -8.76 -14.56 -7.03
C PHE A 262 -9.23 -13.98 -8.36
N SER A 263 -9.09 -12.66 -8.57
CA SER A 263 -9.47 -12.02 -9.83
C SER A 263 -8.67 -12.59 -11.01
N ILE A 264 -7.38 -12.85 -10.82
CA ILE A 264 -6.52 -13.46 -11.85
C ILE A 264 -6.97 -14.89 -12.15
N ALA A 265 -7.30 -15.67 -11.13
CA ALA A 265 -7.75 -17.05 -11.32
C ALA A 265 -9.11 -17.15 -12.05
N LEU A 266 -9.96 -16.13 -11.93
CA LEU A 266 -11.20 -16.03 -12.72
C LEU A 266 -10.95 -15.66 -14.19
N VAL A 267 -9.82 -15.00 -14.49
CA VAL A 267 -9.46 -14.57 -15.85
C VAL A 267 -8.55 -15.58 -16.55
N ASN A 268 -7.66 -16.23 -15.81
CA ASN A 268 -6.73 -17.25 -16.29
C ASN A 268 -7.10 -18.60 -15.70
N THR A 269 -7.88 -19.35 -16.46
CA THR A 269 -8.51 -20.62 -16.09
C THR A 269 -7.68 -21.84 -16.45
N GLN A 270 -6.44 -21.66 -16.91
CA GLN A 270 -5.53 -22.78 -17.14
C GLN A 270 -5.40 -23.64 -15.87
N THR A 271 -5.60 -24.96 -16.01
CA THR A 271 -5.68 -25.89 -14.87
C THR A 271 -4.50 -25.78 -13.89
N ASN A 272 -3.27 -25.62 -14.39
CA ASN A 272 -2.07 -25.47 -13.56
C ASN A 272 -2.05 -24.14 -12.78
N SER A 273 -2.59 -23.06 -13.36
CA SER A 273 -2.70 -21.75 -12.72
C SER A 273 -3.72 -21.76 -11.57
N VAL A 274 -4.87 -22.43 -11.79
CA VAL A 274 -5.92 -22.56 -10.76
C VAL A 274 -5.39 -23.27 -9.51
N HIS A 275 -4.68 -24.39 -9.67
CA HIS A 275 -4.10 -25.12 -8.54
C HIS A 275 -3.10 -24.29 -7.73
N SER A 276 -2.19 -23.58 -8.42
CA SER A 276 -1.20 -22.69 -7.80
C SER A 276 -1.87 -21.55 -7.03
N ASN A 277 -2.86 -20.89 -7.65
CA ASN A 277 -3.60 -19.79 -7.03
C ASN A 277 -4.43 -20.25 -5.82
N LEU A 278 -5.03 -21.46 -5.88
CA LEU A 278 -5.74 -22.05 -4.74
C LEU A 278 -4.80 -22.35 -3.57
N ALA A 279 -3.60 -22.87 -3.85
CA ALA A 279 -2.59 -23.08 -2.81
C ALA A 279 -2.22 -21.75 -2.13
N LEU A 280 -2.02 -20.70 -2.93
CA LEU A 280 -1.70 -19.37 -2.43
C LEU A 280 -2.80 -18.78 -1.53
N LEU A 281 -4.08 -18.93 -1.89
CA LEU A 281 -5.20 -18.50 -1.03
C LEU A 281 -5.27 -19.25 0.30
N ARG A 282 -4.96 -20.56 0.29
CA ARG A 282 -4.86 -21.36 1.51
C ARG A 282 -3.72 -20.89 2.41
N ASP A 283 -2.58 -20.56 1.81
CA ASP A 283 -1.44 -20.04 2.57
C ASP A 283 -1.73 -18.68 3.21
N PHE A 284 -2.47 -17.80 2.53
CA PHE A 284 -2.97 -16.57 3.15
C PHE A 284 -3.83 -16.84 4.39
N THR A 285 -4.74 -17.81 4.30
CA THR A 285 -5.57 -18.21 5.45
C THR A 285 -4.70 -18.71 6.60
N ARG A 286 -3.67 -19.52 6.30
CA ARG A 286 -2.69 -20.01 7.28
C ARG A 286 -1.95 -18.88 7.97
N VAL A 287 -1.47 -17.89 7.22
CA VAL A 287 -0.72 -16.73 7.76
C VAL A 287 -1.64 -15.82 8.58
N ILE A 288 -2.87 -15.56 8.13
CA ILE A 288 -3.85 -14.76 8.87
C ILE A 288 -4.19 -15.41 10.23
N ARG A 289 -4.25 -16.74 10.30
CA ARG A 289 -4.42 -17.48 11.57
C ARG A 289 -3.25 -17.37 12.54
N GLN A 290 -2.06 -17.00 12.06
CA GLN A 290 -0.88 -16.80 12.91
C GLN A 290 -0.88 -15.42 13.59
N ILE A 291 -1.84 -14.53 13.26
CA ILE A 291 -1.98 -13.24 13.93
C ILE A 291 -2.24 -13.49 15.43
N PRO A 292 -1.43 -12.92 16.36
CA PRO A 292 -1.53 -13.23 17.79
C PRO A 292 -2.86 -12.84 18.44
N ILE A 293 -3.80 -13.79 18.56
CA ILE A 293 -5.17 -13.59 19.06
C ILE A 293 -5.23 -12.99 20.47
N ARG A 294 -4.26 -13.29 21.35
CA ARG A 294 -4.24 -12.80 22.75
C ARG A 294 -4.18 -11.26 22.87
N ARG A 295 -3.87 -10.56 21.79
CA ARG A 295 -3.79 -9.09 21.73
C ARG A 295 -4.93 -8.46 20.95
N LEU A 296 -5.89 -9.26 20.49
CA LEU A 296 -7.00 -8.81 19.64
C LEU A 296 -8.28 -8.56 20.46
N THR A 297 -9.01 -7.56 20.03
CA THR A 297 -10.38 -7.27 20.45
C THR A 297 -11.38 -8.28 19.86
N VAL A 298 -12.58 -8.34 20.43
CA VAL A 298 -13.66 -9.20 19.91
C VAL A 298 -13.98 -8.88 18.45
N ALA A 299 -13.99 -7.60 18.08
CA ALA A 299 -14.25 -7.17 16.70
C ALA A 299 -13.19 -7.70 15.72
N GLU A 300 -11.92 -7.68 16.11
CA GLU A 300 -10.81 -8.18 15.29
C GLU A 300 -10.88 -9.70 15.13
N VAL A 301 -11.19 -10.43 16.20
CA VAL A 301 -11.39 -11.89 16.14
C VAL A 301 -12.56 -12.26 15.23
N SER A 302 -13.70 -11.59 15.36
CA SER A 302 -14.86 -11.81 14.48
C SER A 302 -14.53 -11.50 13.02
N HIS A 303 -13.71 -10.47 12.77
CA HIS A 303 -13.31 -10.12 11.42
C HIS A 303 -12.33 -11.14 10.80
N LEU A 304 -11.42 -11.72 11.60
CA LEU A 304 -10.58 -12.83 11.15
C LEU A 304 -11.42 -14.03 10.71
N ALA A 305 -12.43 -14.42 11.49
CA ALA A 305 -13.35 -15.50 11.13
C ALA A 305 -14.09 -15.22 9.81
N PHE A 306 -14.60 -13.98 9.64
CA PHE A 306 -15.24 -13.57 8.38
C PHE A 306 -14.30 -13.71 7.17
N ILE A 307 -13.02 -13.37 7.31
CA ILE A 307 -12.04 -13.50 6.23
C ILE A 307 -11.83 -14.98 5.87
N GLU A 308 -11.78 -15.88 6.84
CA GLU A 308 -11.65 -17.31 6.57
C GLU A 308 -12.82 -17.83 5.73
N ASP A 309 -14.05 -17.47 6.10
CA ASP A 309 -15.25 -17.84 5.37
C ASP A 309 -15.24 -17.27 3.94
N LEU A 310 -14.82 -16.00 3.80
CA LEU A 310 -14.70 -15.34 2.50
C LEU A 310 -13.68 -16.03 1.60
N VAL A 311 -12.49 -16.36 2.12
CA VAL A 311 -11.44 -17.04 1.33
C VAL A 311 -11.85 -18.47 0.97
N ALA A 312 -12.57 -19.16 1.85
CA ALA A 312 -13.15 -20.47 1.54
C ALA A 312 -14.16 -20.38 0.39
N GLU A 313 -15.03 -19.38 0.40
CA GLU A 313 -16.00 -19.14 -0.66
C GLU A 313 -15.33 -18.75 -1.99
N MET A 314 -14.33 -17.87 -1.96
CA MET A 314 -13.51 -17.54 -3.13
C MET A 314 -12.84 -18.78 -3.73
N SER A 315 -12.30 -19.65 -2.87
CA SER A 315 -11.71 -20.92 -3.30
C SER A 315 -12.73 -21.85 -3.96
N ARG A 316 -13.95 -21.94 -3.41
CA ARG A 316 -15.06 -22.72 -3.98
C ARG A 316 -15.46 -22.21 -5.36
N LEU A 317 -15.60 -20.89 -5.51
CA LEU A 317 -15.94 -20.25 -6.79
C LEU A 317 -14.88 -20.48 -7.85
N MET A 318 -13.59 -20.42 -7.49
CA MET A 318 -12.48 -20.74 -8.41
C MET A 318 -12.55 -22.18 -8.94
N VAL A 319 -12.82 -23.16 -8.05
CA VAL A 319 -12.97 -24.56 -8.47
C VAL A 319 -14.17 -24.73 -9.42
N ALA A 320 -15.30 -24.09 -9.11
CA ALA A 320 -16.48 -24.15 -9.95
C ALA A 320 -16.26 -23.50 -11.32
N ALA A 321 -15.51 -22.39 -11.39
CA ALA A 321 -15.14 -21.75 -12.65
C ALA A 321 -14.23 -22.66 -13.51
N GLY A 322 -13.20 -23.25 -12.91
CA GLY A 322 -12.29 -24.16 -13.62
C GLY A 322 -12.96 -25.43 -14.16
N GLN A 323 -14.00 -25.94 -13.48
CA GLN A 323 -14.77 -27.08 -13.98
C GLN A 323 -15.66 -26.74 -15.18
N LYS A 324 -16.10 -25.49 -15.29
CA LYS A 324 -17.03 -25.03 -16.33
C LYS A 324 -16.35 -24.82 -17.69
N GLU A 325 -15.04 -24.59 -17.71
CA GLU A 325 -14.25 -24.43 -18.92
C GLU A 325 -13.61 -25.73 -19.44
N GLY A 326 -13.70 -26.82 -18.67
CA GLY A 326 -13.23 -28.15 -19.06
C GLY A 326 -14.25 -29.03 -19.80
N TYR A 327 -15.34 -28.44 -20.32
CA TYR A 327 -16.41 -29.12 -21.07
C TYR A 327 -16.49 -28.66 -22.52
#